data_AF-A0A7K4WHC3-F1
#
_entry.id   AF-A0A7K4WHC3-F1
#
_cell.length_a   1.000
_cell.length_b   1.000
_cell.length_c   1.000
_cell.angle_alpha   90.00
_cell.angle_beta   90.00
_cell.angle_gamma   90.00
#
_symmetry.space_group_name_H-M   'P 1'
#
loop_
_entity.id
_entity.type
_entity.pdbx_description
1 polymer ?
#
loop_
_entity_poly.entity_id
_entity_poly.type
_entity_poly.pdbx_seq_one_letter_code
_entity_poly.pdbx_strand_id
1 'polypeptide(L)'
;GPCTECSCSSGKEPRKDPSHTKKKENGDGLSVPKIFFGTRTHKQIAQISRELKRTAYSSVPMTILSSRDYTCIHPVVSNSGSNRNEMCVELLEGKNGKSCAYYHGVHKLSEHHILQAAHGLYQAWDIEDLVRLGRKLRACAYFAARELMVGADIVFCPYNYLLDPRIRESMDINLKGQVVILDEAHNIEDCARESVSFEVTERQLRAARDELDFMVSNNIRQKDHGPLRAVCCSLI
;
A
#
# COMPACT_ATOMS: atom_id res chain seq x y z
N GLY A 1 -19.35 -41.09 -33.85
CA GLY A 1 -19.36 -39.67 -34.26
C GLY A 1 -20.78 -39.30 -34.63
N PRO A 2 -21.43 -38.35 -33.92
CA PRO A 2 -22.80 -37.95 -34.19
C PRO A 2 -22.84 -36.85 -35.25
N CYS A 3 -23.77 -36.97 -36.20
CA CYS A 3 -24.24 -35.85 -36.99
C CYS A 3 -25.61 -35.47 -36.41
N THR A 4 -25.74 -34.27 -35.84
CA THR A 4 -26.82 -33.83 -34.93
C THR A 4 -27.61 -32.65 -35.48
N GLU A 5 -28.02 -32.72 -36.76
CA GLU A 5 -28.85 -31.70 -37.38
C GLU A 5 -30.35 -31.94 -37.17
N CYS A 6 -30.88 -31.18 -36.21
CA CYS A 6 -32.21 -30.58 -36.12
C CYS A 6 -33.48 -31.45 -36.10
N SER A 7 -34.37 -31.19 -35.11
CA SER A 7 -35.82 -30.96 -35.30
C SER A 7 -36.50 -30.58 -33.98
N CYS A 8 -37.24 -29.48 -33.98
CA CYS A 8 -38.16 -29.06 -32.92
C CYS A 8 -39.50 -29.83 -33.00
N SER A 9 -39.99 -30.37 -31.87
CA SER A 9 -41.41 -30.35 -31.42
C SER A 9 -41.69 -31.24 -30.19
N SER A 10 -42.15 -30.58 -29.13
CA SER A 10 -43.32 -30.92 -28.28
C SER A 10 -43.36 -32.17 -27.39
N GLY A 11 -43.23 -31.94 -26.07
CA GLY A 11 -43.77 -32.80 -25.00
C GLY A 11 -43.82 -32.07 -23.63
N LYS A 12 -44.99 -31.57 -23.24
CA LYS A 12 -45.39 -31.07 -21.88
C LYS A 12 -45.44 -32.25 -20.89
N GLU A 13 -45.25 -32.22 -19.56
CA GLU A 13 -45.30 -31.27 -18.42
C GLU A 13 -44.85 -32.08 -17.13
N PRO A 14 -44.87 -31.62 -15.85
CA PRO A 14 -44.67 -30.29 -15.23
C PRO A 14 -43.73 -30.27 -13.97
N ARG A 15 -43.31 -29.05 -13.57
CA ARG A 15 -42.95 -28.54 -12.21
C ARG A 15 -41.75 -29.12 -11.42
N LYS A 16 -40.75 -28.25 -11.16
CA LYS A 16 -40.36 -27.76 -9.82
C LYS A 16 -39.33 -26.62 -9.91
N ASP A 17 -39.75 -25.41 -9.56
CA ASP A 17 -38.85 -24.33 -9.09
C ASP A 17 -38.20 -24.75 -7.76
N PRO A 18 -36.92 -24.40 -7.53
CA PRO A 18 -36.69 -23.16 -6.81
C PRO A 18 -35.51 -22.32 -7.35
N SER A 19 -35.85 -21.07 -7.68
CA SER A 19 -35.17 -19.84 -7.25
C SER A 19 -33.65 -19.69 -7.47
N HIS A 20 -33.33 -18.84 -8.44
CA HIS A 20 -32.29 -17.80 -8.40
C HIS A 20 -30.87 -18.20 -7.95
N THR A 21 -30.17 -18.95 -8.79
CA THR A 21 -28.72 -18.74 -8.95
C THR A 21 -28.52 -17.56 -9.90
N LYS A 22 -28.31 -16.37 -9.33
CA LYS A 22 -27.79 -15.22 -10.10
C LYS A 22 -26.42 -15.63 -10.65
N LYS A 23 -26.36 -15.99 -11.94
CA LYS A 23 -25.14 -15.94 -12.73
C LYS A 23 -24.56 -14.54 -12.55
N LYS A 24 -23.38 -14.44 -11.94
CA LYS A 24 -22.53 -13.25 -12.07
C LYS A 24 -22.22 -13.12 -13.56
N GLU A 25 -22.96 -12.26 -14.25
CA GLU A 25 -22.49 -11.69 -15.50
C GLU A 25 -21.20 -10.94 -15.16
N ASN A 26 -20.06 -11.54 -15.52
CA ASN A 26 -18.82 -10.82 -15.65
C ASN A 26 -19.02 -9.80 -16.77
N GLY A 27 -19.45 -8.60 -16.39
CA GLY A 27 -19.29 -7.41 -17.21
C GLY A 27 -17.81 -7.10 -17.27
N ASP A 28 -17.12 -7.68 -18.26
CA ASP A 28 -15.78 -7.26 -18.69
C ASP A 28 -15.92 -5.89 -19.38
N GLY A 29 -16.26 -4.88 -18.59
CA GLY A 29 -16.06 -3.49 -19.00
C GLY A 29 -14.57 -3.22 -18.92
N LEU A 30 -13.96 -2.76 -20.01
CA LEU A 30 -12.59 -2.26 -19.96
C LEU A 30 -12.52 -1.15 -18.89
N SER A 31 -11.97 -1.47 -17.72
CA SER A 31 -11.72 -0.47 -16.69
C SER A 31 -10.66 0.49 -17.21
N VAL A 32 -10.92 1.80 -17.13
CA VAL A 32 -9.90 2.80 -17.43
C VAL A 32 -8.69 2.54 -16.52
N PRO A 33 -7.49 2.34 -17.08
CA PRO A 33 -6.31 2.03 -16.29
C PRO A 33 -5.92 3.24 -15.43
N LYS A 34 -5.53 2.99 -14.18
CA LYS A 34 -4.87 3.97 -13.32
C LYS A 34 -3.44 4.20 -13.78
N ILE A 35 -2.94 5.42 -13.58
CA ILE A 35 -1.56 5.79 -13.84
C ILE A 35 -0.79 5.74 -12.52
N PHE A 36 0.17 4.83 -12.43
CA PHE A 36 1.18 4.85 -11.37
C PHE A 36 2.39 5.64 -11.87
N PHE A 37 2.63 6.81 -11.29
CA PHE A 37 3.73 7.69 -11.63
C PHE A 37 4.82 7.57 -10.55
N GLY A 38 5.88 6.84 -10.87
CA GLY A 38 7.05 6.61 -10.03
C GLY A 38 8.12 7.66 -10.22
N THR A 39 8.69 8.18 -9.13
CA THR A 39 9.89 9.03 -9.16
C THR A 39 10.96 8.52 -8.19
N ARG A 40 12.19 9.06 -8.30
CA ARG A 40 13.26 8.73 -7.36
C ARG A 40 13.06 9.35 -5.98
N THR A 41 12.53 10.57 -5.89
CA THR A 41 12.49 11.33 -4.62
C THR A 41 11.15 11.99 -4.34
N HIS A 42 10.83 12.17 -3.05
CA HIS A 42 9.65 12.94 -2.62
C HIS A 42 9.66 14.40 -3.09
N LYS A 43 10.83 15.01 -3.27
CA LYS A 43 10.95 16.37 -3.81
C LYS A 43 10.44 16.46 -5.25
N GLN A 44 10.75 15.46 -6.07
CA GLN A 44 10.23 15.36 -7.44
C GLN A 44 8.72 15.18 -7.43
N ILE A 45 8.18 14.34 -6.52
CA ILE A 45 6.73 14.20 -6.38
C ILE A 45 6.07 15.55 -6.08
N ALA A 46 6.60 16.30 -5.10
CA ALA A 46 6.06 17.62 -4.76
C ALA A 46 6.13 18.60 -5.94
N GLN A 47 7.19 18.54 -6.76
CA GLN A 47 7.29 19.34 -7.98
C GLN A 47 6.20 18.95 -8.99
N ILE A 48 6.02 17.66 -9.25
CA ILE A 48 5.03 17.16 -10.20
C ILE A 48 3.61 17.50 -9.75
N SER A 49 3.29 17.35 -8.47
CA SER A 49 1.98 17.76 -7.92
C SER A 49 1.72 19.26 -8.12
N ARG A 50 2.74 20.11 -7.99
CA ARG A 50 2.64 21.54 -8.28
C ARG A 50 2.44 21.84 -9.76
N GLU A 51 3.09 21.09 -10.64
CA GLU A 51 2.88 21.22 -12.08
C GLU A 51 1.48 20.73 -12.48
N LEU A 52 1.02 19.60 -11.95
CA LEU A 52 -0.33 19.08 -12.18
C LEU A 52 -1.40 20.11 -11.81
N LYS A 53 -1.24 20.80 -10.67
CA LYS A 53 -2.11 21.92 -10.22
C LYS A 53 -2.24 23.04 -11.26
N ARG A 54 -1.26 23.22 -12.15
CA ARG A 54 -1.23 24.29 -13.17
C ARG A 54 -1.82 23.86 -14.53
N THR A 55 -2.19 22.59 -14.68
CA THR A 55 -2.73 22.05 -15.94
C THR A 55 -4.26 21.98 -15.92
N ALA A 56 -4.87 21.70 -17.08
CA ALA A 56 -6.30 21.39 -17.17
C ALA A 56 -6.72 20.12 -16.41
N TYR A 57 -5.75 19.32 -15.95
CA TYR A 57 -5.95 18.07 -15.20
C TYR A 57 -5.87 18.28 -13.69
N SER A 58 -5.86 19.52 -13.20
CA SER A 58 -5.72 19.81 -11.77
C SER A 58 -6.84 19.22 -10.92
N SER A 59 -8.01 18.94 -11.49
CA SER A 59 -9.16 18.34 -10.82
C SER A 59 -9.22 16.81 -10.90
N VAL A 60 -8.26 16.16 -11.58
CA VAL A 60 -8.24 14.68 -11.71
C VAL A 60 -7.97 14.03 -10.34
N PRO A 61 -8.79 13.06 -9.92
CA PRO A 61 -8.56 12.28 -8.70
C PRO A 61 -7.15 11.71 -8.66
N MET A 62 -6.38 12.08 -7.64
CA MET A 62 -5.01 11.63 -7.46
C MET A 62 -4.70 11.33 -6.00
N THR A 63 -3.69 10.50 -5.75
CA THR A 63 -3.11 10.32 -4.42
C THR A 63 -1.59 10.28 -4.49
N ILE A 64 -0.93 10.53 -3.35
CA ILE A 64 0.51 10.41 -3.20
C ILE A 64 0.80 9.37 -2.12
N LEU A 65 1.45 8.28 -2.49
CA LEU A 65 1.96 7.31 -1.53
C LEU A 65 3.32 7.76 -1.02
N SER A 66 3.51 7.69 0.29
CA SER A 66 4.74 8.09 0.97
C SER A 66 4.90 7.35 2.28
N SER A 67 6.14 7.27 2.78
CA SER A 67 6.44 6.59 4.03
C SER A 67 5.83 7.33 5.24
N ARG A 68 5.79 6.64 6.38
CA ARG A 68 5.36 7.23 7.65
C ARG A 68 6.26 8.39 8.08
N ASP A 69 7.49 8.46 7.58
CA ASP A 69 8.46 9.51 7.92
C ASP A 69 8.00 10.89 7.45
N TYR A 70 7.27 10.93 6.33
CA TYR A 70 6.74 12.17 5.75
C TYR A 70 5.29 12.43 6.13
N THR A 71 4.54 11.40 6.51
CA THR A 71 3.07 11.48 6.64
C THR A 71 2.54 11.25 8.06
N CYS A 72 3.33 10.72 8.97
CA CYS A 72 2.88 10.47 10.34
C CYS A 72 2.75 11.78 11.13
N ILE A 73 1.56 12.00 11.70
CA ILE A 73 1.24 13.17 12.53
C ILE A 73 1.06 12.82 14.01
N HIS A 74 1.22 11.55 14.39
CA HIS A 74 1.09 11.15 15.78
C HIS A 74 2.30 11.66 16.58
N PRO A 75 2.12 12.51 17.62
CA PRO A 75 3.21 13.26 18.24
C PRO A 75 4.39 12.42 18.77
N VAL A 76 4.09 11.25 19.32
CA VAL A 76 5.12 10.31 19.80
C VAL A 76 5.78 9.60 18.62
N VAL A 77 4.99 8.85 17.84
CA VAL A 77 5.46 8.03 16.71
C VAL A 77 6.23 8.83 15.65
N SER A 78 5.81 10.06 15.33
CA SER A 78 6.49 10.88 14.32
C SER A 78 7.95 11.17 14.71
N ASN A 79 8.23 11.27 16.01
CA ASN A 79 9.53 11.61 16.57
C ASN A 79 10.40 10.38 16.92
N SER A 80 9.90 9.16 16.67
CA SER A 80 10.57 7.91 17.09
C SER A 80 11.73 7.44 16.21
N GLY A 81 12.17 8.25 15.23
CA GLY A 81 13.28 7.89 14.34
C GLY A 81 13.06 6.55 13.62
N SER A 82 13.96 5.59 13.83
CA SER A 82 13.89 4.24 13.24
C SER A 82 12.71 3.40 13.73
N ASN A 83 12.23 3.63 14.96
CA ASN A 83 11.21 2.78 15.59
C ASN A 83 9.78 3.20 15.19
N ARG A 84 9.65 4.16 14.27
CA ARG A 84 8.37 4.71 13.81
C ARG A 84 7.43 3.63 13.27
N ASN A 85 7.96 2.67 12.52
CA ASN A 85 7.15 1.59 11.93
C ASN A 85 6.63 0.64 13.02
N GLU A 86 7.52 0.17 13.91
CA GLU A 86 7.17 -0.74 15.01
C GLU A 86 6.13 -0.11 15.94
N MET A 87 6.36 1.12 16.40
CA MET A 87 5.41 1.82 17.27
C MET A 87 4.06 2.08 16.57
N CYS A 88 4.07 2.30 15.25
CA CYS A 88 2.83 2.40 14.49
C CYS A 88 2.07 1.06 14.51
N VAL A 89 2.76 -0.06 14.31
CA VAL A 89 2.16 -1.41 14.34
C VAL A 89 1.58 -1.70 15.73
N GLU A 90 2.34 -1.45 16.80
CA GLU A 90 1.86 -1.64 18.18
C GLU A 90 0.56 -0.88 18.47
N LEU A 91 0.48 0.38 18.01
CA LEU A 91 -0.73 1.20 18.17
C LEU A 91 -1.89 0.77 17.26
N LEU A 92 -1.62 0.05 16.17
CA LEU A 92 -2.67 -0.54 15.32
C LEU A 92 -3.21 -1.82 15.95
N GLU A 93 -2.35 -2.61 16.61
CA GLU A 93 -2.75 -3.82 17.34
C GLU A 93 -3.57 -3.52 18.59
N GLY A 94 -3.50 -2.28 19.12
CA GLY A 94 -4.30 -1.88 20.27
C GLY A 94 -3.87 -2.53 21.59
N LYS A 95 -2.64 -3.08 21.65
CA LYS A 95 -2.11 -3.77 22.83
C LYS A 95 -2.19 -2.83 24.04
N ASN A 96 -2.62 -3.37 25.19
CA ASN A 96 -2.80 -2.63 26.44
C ASN A 96 -3.85 -1.49 26.37
N GLY A 97 -4.82 -1.58 25.45
CA GLY A 97 -5.91 -0.61 25.32
C GLY A 97 -5.48 0.74 24.74
N LYS A 98 -4.24 0.86 24.24
CA LYS A 98 -3.74 2.06 23.58
C LYS A 98 -3.78 1.86 22.07
N SER A 99 -4.49 2.73 21.36
CA SER A 99 -4.56 2.69 19.90
C SER A 99 -4.38 4.07 19.28
N CYS A 100 -4.00 4.10 18.00
CA CYS A 100 -3.76 5.36 17.30
C CYS A 100 -5.07 6.10 16.99
N ALA A 101 -5.36 7.18 17.74
CA ALA A 101 -6.54 8.01 17.52
C ALA A 101 -6.64 8.60 16.09
N TYR A 102 -5.51 8.89 15.45
CA TYR A 102 -5.47 9.39 14.08
C TYR A 102 -5.86 8.31 13.05
N TYR A 103 -5.51 7.05 13.32
CA TYR A 103 -5.90 5.93 12.46
C TYR A 103 -7.42 5.74 12.47
N HIS A 104 -8.05 5.81 13.63
CA HIS A 104 -9.52 5.73 13.74
C HIS A 104 -10.23 6.87 13.01
N GLY A 105 -9.55 8.01 12.81
CA GLY A 105 -10.06 9.17 12.08
C GLY A 105 -9.80 9.17 10.57
N VAL A 106 -9.17 8.13 10.00
CA VAL A 106 -8.72 8.11 8.59
C VAL A 106 -9.84 8.46 7.61
N HIS A 107 -11.02 7.86 7.76
CA HIS A 107 -12.19 8.08 6.91
C HIS A 107 -12.51 9.56 6.68
N LYS A 108 -12.31 10.42 7.69
CA LYS A 108 -12.61 11.86 7.60
C LYS A 108 -11.83 12.55 6.49
N LEU A 109 -10.60 12.11 6.25
CA LEU A 109 -9.72 12.69 5.23
C LEU A 109 -10.11 12.19 3.83
N SER A 110 -10.42 10.90 3.73
CA SER A 110 -10.91 10.26 2.50
C SER A 110 -12.23 10.88 2.06
N GLU A 111 -13.20 10.99 2.98
CA GLU A 111 -14.50 11.64 2.78
C GLU A 111 -14.36 13.10 2.37
N HIS A 112 -13.44 13.86 2.99
CA HIS A 112 -13.20 15.25 2.62
C HIS A 112 -12.80 15.42 1.15
N HIS A 113 -11.93 14.55 0.62
CA HIS A 113 -11.53 14.60 -0.79
C HIS A 113 -12.63 14.11 -1.73
N ILE A 114 -13.37 13.07 -1.34
CA ILE A 114 -14.51 12.57 -2.11
C ILE A 114 -15.59 13.65 -2.24
N LEU A 115 -15.89 14.36 -1.16
CA LEU A 115 -16.83 15.48 -1.17
C LEU A 115 -16.34 16.64 -2.04
N GLN A 116 -15.05 16.98 -1.96
CA GLN A 116 -14.48 18.00 -2.87
C GLN A 116 -14.63 17.60 -4.33
N ALA A 117 -14.39 16.33 -4.68
CA ALA A 117 -14.58 15.84 -6.04
C ALA A 117 -16.05 15.93 -6.48
N ALA A 118 -16.99 15.51 -5.62
CA ALA A 118 -18.41 15.57 -5.89
C ALA A 118 -18.94 17.01 -6.09
N HIS A 119 -18.33 17.99 -5.43
CA HIS A 119 -18.70 19.41 -5.56
C HIS A 119 -17.87 20.17 -6.61
N GLY A 120 -16.99 19.50 -7.36
CA GLY A 120 -16.12 20.16 -8.34
C GLY A 120 -15.07 21.09 -7.73
N LEU A 121 -14.79 20.93 -6.43
CA LEU A 121 -13.81 21.71 -5.67
C LEU A 121 -12.46 21.00 -5.54
N TYR A 122 -12.35 19.78 -6.06
CA TYR A 122 -11.12 19.01 -6.02
C TYR A 122 -10.01 19.69 -6.81
N GLN A 123 -8.83 19.75 -6.20
CA GLN A 123 -7.60 20.21 -6.81
C GLN A 123 -6.49 19.25 -6.40
N ALA A 124 -5.52 19.06 -7.28
CA ALA A 124 -4.28 18.36 -6.99
C ALA A 124 -3.65 18.95 -5.72
N TRP A 125 -2.93 18.13 -4.96
CA TRP A 125 -2.38 18.46 -3.64
C TRP A 125 -1.02 17.80 -3.48
N ASP A 126 -0.19 18.32 -2.58
CA ASP A 126 1.10 17.71 -2.21
C ASP A 126 1.04 17.05 -0.82
N ILE A 127 2.13 16.37 -0.43
CA ILE A 127 2.19 15.64 0.85
C ILE A 127 1.98 16.61 2.03
N GLU A 128 2.50 17.83 1.94
CA GLU A 128 2.37 18.85 2.96
C GLU A 128 0.91 19.31 3.13
N ASP A 129 0.17 19.48 2.03
CA ASP A 129 -1.28 19.72 2.04
C ASP A 129 -2.02 18.60 2.78
N LEU A 130 -1.75 17.35 2.41
CA LEU A 130 -2.39 16.17 3.01
C LEU A 130 -2.13 16.09 4.52
N VAL A 131 -0.88 16.32 4.94
CA VAL A 131 -0.47 16.29 6.34
C VAL A 131 -1.10 17.44 7.12
N ARG A 132 -1.18 18.66 6.54
CA ARG A 132 -1.88 19.79 7.16
C ARG A 132 -3.36 19.49 7.37
N LEU A 133 -4.02 18.92 6.37
CA LEU A 133 -5.42 18.52 6.48
C LEU A 133 -5.61 17.41 7.54
N GLY A 134 -4.72 16.41 7.57
CA GLY A 134 -4.72 15.35 8.57
C GLY A 134 -4.63 15.89 10.00
N ARG A 135 -3.79 16.90 10.25
CA ARG A 135 -3.73 17.57 11.57
C ARG A 135 -5.04 18.28 11.90
N LYS A 136 -5.64 19.00 10.95
CA LYS A 136 -6.91 19.73 11.14
C LYS A 136 -8.07 18.77 11.45
N LEU A 137 -8.14 17.64 10.76
CA LEU A 137 -9.21 16.65 10.88
C LEU A 137 -8.96 15.57 11.94
N ARG A 138 -7.76 15.56 12.55
CA ARG A 138 -7.26 14.47 13.41
C ARG A 138 -7.36 13.10 12.71
N ALA A 139 -6.84 13.03 11.49
CA ALA A 139 -6.90 11.87 10.62
C ALA A 139 -5.50 11.49 10.11
N CYS A 140 -5.17 10.20 10.07
CA CYS A 140 -3.86 9.73 9.66
C CYS A 140 -3.67 9.86 8.14
N ALA A 141 -2.77 10.76 7.72
CA ALA A 141 -2.47 11.00 6.31
C ALA A 141 -1.90 9.75 5.60
N TYR A 142 -1.06 8.96 6.28
CA TYR A 142 -0.48 7.73 5.72
C TYR A 142 -1.56 6.74 5.24
N PHE A 143 -2.51 6.41 6.12
CA PHE A 143 -3.58 5.47 5.80
C PHE A 143 -4.65 6.09 4.90
N ALA A 144 -4.91 7.39 5.02
CA ALA A 144 -5.85 8.07 4.13
C ALA A 144 -5.35 8.10 2.67
N ALA A 145 -4.06 8.32 2.44
CA ALA A 145 -3.47 8.22 1.09
C ALA A 145 -3.68 6.83 0.46
N ARG A 146 -3.61 5.77 1.28
CA ARG A 146 -3.90 4.38 0.86
C ARG A 146 -5.36 4.18 0.50
N GLU A 147 -6.29 4.68 1.30
CA GLU A 147 -7.72 4.61 0.98
C GLU A 147 -8.05 5.37 -0.31
N LEU A 148 -7.47 6.56 -0.48
CA LEU A 148 -7.66 7.39 -1.67
C LEU A 148 -7.12 6.74 -2.95
N MET A 149 -6.14 5.83 -2.85
CA MET A 149 -5.61 5.09 -3.99
C MET A 149 -6.70 4.30 -4.75
N VAL A 150 -7.71 3.79 -4.03
CA VAL A 150 -8.80 3.01 -4.62
C VAL A 150 -9.58 3.85 -5.63
N GLY A 151 -9.85 5.12 -5.31
CA GLY A 151 -10.60 6.06 -6.14
C GLY A 151 -9.75 6.98 -7.04
N ALA A 152 -8.42 6.92 -6.94
CA ALA A 152 -7.52 7.78 -7.70
C ALA A 152 -7.32 7.28 -9.14
N ASP A 153 -7.26 8.21 -10.10
CA ASP A 153 -6.86 7.95 -11.48
C ASP A 153 -5.34 8.03 -11.64
N ILE A 154 -4.68 8.87 -10.82
CA ILE A 154 -3.22 9.03 -10.80
C ILE A 154 -2.66 8.76 -9.39
N VAL A 155 -1.67 7.90 -9.29
CA VAL A 155 -0.98 7.54 -8.05
C VAL A 155 0.49 7.93 -8.17
N PHE A 156 0.91 8.96 -7.45
CA PHE A 156 2.33 9.32 -7.35
C PHE A 156 2.99 8.54 -6.23
N CYS A 157 4.18 7.98 -6.47
CA CYS A 157 4.91 7.24 -5.44
C CYS A 157 6.42 7.19 -5.74
N PRO A 158 7.27 6.91 -4.74
CA PRO A 158 8.66 6.57 -4.99
C PRO A 158 8.81 5.20 -5.67
N TYR A 159 9.88 4.99 -6.42
CA TYR A 159 10.13 3.74 -7.17
C TYR A 159 10.00 2.46 -6.35
N ASN A 160 10.47 2.47 -5.10
CA ASN A 160 10.41 1.28 -4.26
C ASN A 160 8.98 0.78 -4.02
N TYR A 161 7.95 1.63 -4.11
CA TYR A 161 6.54 1.21 -4.02
C TYR A 161 6.09 0.39 -5.23
N LEU A 162 6.77 0.52 -6.36
CA LEU A 162 6.47 -0.22 -7.60
C LEU A 162 7.40 -1.42 -7.78
N LEU A 163 8.65 -1.32 -7.30
CA LEU A 163 9.69 -2.32 -7.51
C LEU A 163 9.79 -3.35 -6.39
N ASP A 164 9.72 -2.96 -5.11
CA ASP A 164 9.82 -3.91 -3.99
C ASP A 164 8.50 -4.70 -3.86
N PRO A 165 8.51 -6.03 -4.07
CA PRO A 165 7.32 -6.86 -3.97
C PRO A 165 6.65 -6.79 -2.59
N ARG A 166 7.43 -6.69 -1.51
CA ARG A 166 6.92 -6.62 -0.12
C ARG A 166 6.17 -5.32 0.11
N ILE A 167 6.68 -4.21 -0.42
CA ILE A 167 5.99 -2.92 -0.34
C ILE A 167 4.69 -2.99 -1.13
N ARG A 168 4.73 -3.50 -2.36
CA ARG A 168 3.52 -3.66 -3.20
C ARG A 168 2.45 -4.50 -2.53
N GLU A 169 2.83 -5.64 -1.96
CA GLU A 169 1.91 -6.49 -1.19
C GLU A 169 1.35 -5.75 0.01
N SER A 170 2.19 -5.07 0.81
CA SER A 170 1.72 -4.34 2.00
C SER A 170 0.80 -3.16 1.69
N MET A 171 0.91 -2.60 0.48
CA MET A 171 0.17 -1.43 0.00
C MET A 171 -0.99 -1.80 -0.92
N ASP A 172 -1.23 -3.10 -1.18
CA ASP A 172 -2.26 -3.61 -2.09
C ASP A 172 -2.14 -3.04 -3.52
N ILE A 173 -0.91 -2.86 -4.02
CA ILE A 173 -0.63 -2.32 -5.35
C ILE A 173 -0.60 -3.44 -6.39
N ASN A 174 -1.60 -3.46 -7.27
CA ASN A 174 -1.64 -4.34 -8.45
C ASN A 174 -1.43 -3.54 -9.73
N LEU A 175 -0.32 -3.81 -10.42
CA LEU A 175 0.07 -3.12 -11.66
C LEU A 175 -0.50 -3.77 -12.93
N LYS A 176 -1.14 -4.95 -12.82
CA LYS A 176 -1.69 -5.65 -14.00
C LYS A 176 -2.81 -4.83 -14.63
N GLY A 177 -2.67 -4.53 -15.91
CA GLY A 177 -3.64 -3.72 -16.66
C GLY A 177 -3.62 -2.24 -16.30
N GLN A 178 -2.60 -1.75 -15.61
CA GLN A 178 -2.42 -0.35 -15.25
C GLN A 178 -1.31 0.29 -16.10
N VAL A 179 -1.26 1.62 -16.15
CA VAL A 179 -0.17 2.35 -16.79
C VAL A 179 0.89 2.70 -15.74
N VAL A 180 2.15 2.39 -16.02
CA VAL A 180 3.27 2.75 -15.14
C VAL A 180 4.18 3.73 -15.88
N ILE A 181 4.40 4.89 -15.27
CA ILE A 181 5.33 5.91 -15.76
C ILE A 181 6.46 6.01 -14.74
N LEU A 182 7.70 5.90 -15.20
CA LEU A 182 8.89 6.00 -14.36
C LEU A 182 9.71 7.19 -14.85
N ASP A 183 9.77 8.24 -14.03
CA ASP A 183 10.44 9.49 -14.36
C ASP A 183 11.83 9.55 -13.74
N GLU A 184 12.84 9.87 -14.53
CA GLU A 184 14.28 9.70 -14.21
C GLU A 184 14.67 8.22 -14.06
N ALA A 185 14.26 7.37 -15.01
CA ALA A 185 14.46 5.92 -14.95
C ALA A 185 15.92 5.46 -15.02
N HIS A 186 16.88 6.37 -15.20
CA HIS A 186 18.31 6.01 -15.23
C HIS A 186 18.82 5.44 -13.89
N ASN A 187 18.12 5.65 -12.77
CA ASN A 187 18.45 5.06 -11.46
C ASN A 187 17.63 3.80 -11.12
N ILE A 188 16.86 3.27 -12.06
CA ILE A 188 15.95 2.16 -11.75
C ILE A 188 16.70 0.87 -11.42
N GLU A 189 17.84 0.63 -12.06
CA GLU A 189 18.63 -0.57 -11.84
C GLU A 189 19.19 -0.62 -10.42
N ASP A 190 19.65 0.52 -9.90
CA ASP A 190 20.15 0.63 -8.53
C ASP A 190 19.02 0.44 -7.53
N CYS A 191 17.87 1.09 -7.75
CA CYS A 191 16.71 0.93 -6.88
C CYS A 191 16.19 -0.52 -6.86
N ALA A 192 16.17 -1.19 -8.02
CA ALA A 192 15.81 -2.60 -8.11
C ALA A 192 16.81 -3.49 -7.38
N ARG A 193 18.12 -3.24 -7.54
CA ARG A 193 19.19 -3.98 -6.85
C ARG A 193 19.10 -3.79 -5.35
N GLU A 194 18.90 -2.56 -4.86
CA GLU A 194 18.73 -2.25 -3.44
C GLU A 194 17.50 -2.94 -2.84
N SER A 195 16.38 -3.00 -3.58
CA SER A 195 15.12 -3.61 -3.09
C SER A 195 15.23 -5.11 -2.78
N VAL A 196 16.18 -5.80 -3.41
CA VAL A 196 16.43 -7.25 -3.22
C VAL A 196 17.75 -7.54 -2.52
N SER A 197 18.57 -6.51 -2.28
CA SER A 197 19.82 -6.63 -1.54
C SER A 197 19.57 -6.57 -0.04
N PHE A 198 20.42 -7.25 0.73
CA PHE A 198 20.44 -7.17 2.19
C PHE A 198 21.88 -7.18 2.67
N GLU A 199 22.21 -6.23 3.53
CA GLU A 199 23.52 -6.12 4.16
C GLU A 199 23.38 -6.38 5.66
N VAL A 200 24.35 -7.12 6.21
CA VAL A 200 24.40 -7.43 7.63
C VAL A 200 25.71 -6.92 8.20
N THR A 201 25.61 -6.04 9.19
CA THR A 201 26.78 -5.57 9.94
C THR A 201 27.16 -6.56 11.03
N GLU A 202 28.44 -6.60 11.39
CA GLU A 202 28.93 -7.41 12.52
C GLU A 202 28.17 -7.12 13.82
N ARG A 203 27.82 -5.85 14.06
CA ARG A 203 27.02 -5.43 15.21
C ARG A 203 25.63 -6.08 15.22
N GLN A 204 24.97 -6.16 14.07
CA GLN A 204 23.68 -6.84 13.93
C GLN A 204 23.82 -8.35 14.15
N LEU A 205 24.88 -8.98 13.63
CA LEU A 205 25.17 -10.40 13.87
C LEU A 205 25.37 -10.70 15.35
N ARG A 206 26.15 -9.87 16.07
CA ARG A 206 26.38 -10.01 17.51
C ARG A 206 25.07 -9.86 18.30
N ALA A 207 24.26 -8.85 17.99
CA ALA A 207 22.96 -8.65 18.62
C ALA A 207 22.01 -9.84 18.37
N ALA A 208 21.94 -10.34 17.14
CA ALA A 208 21.14 -11.50 16.78
C ALA A 208 21.61 -12.77 17.51
N ARG A 209 22.92 -12.98 17.64
CA ARG A 209 23.48 -14.09 18.42
C ARG A 209 23.02 -14.02 19.88
N ASP A 210 23.17 -12.86 20.52
CA ASP A 210 22.84 -12.69 21.94
C ASP A 210 21.34 -12.93 22.19
N GLU A 211 20.47 -12.49 21.28
CA GLU A 211 19.02 -12.77 21.33
C GLU A 211 18.72 -14.26 21.12
N LEU A 212 19.36 -14.91 20.15
CA LEU A 212 19.21 -16.35 19.91
C LEU A 212 19.75 -17.20 21.07
N ASP A 213 20.85 -16.79 21.70
CA ASP A 213 21.39 -17.41 22.91
C ASP A 213 20.37 -17.37 24.05
N PHE A 214 19.74 -16.21 24.26
CA PHE A 214 18.67 -16.06 25.24
C PHE A 214 17.48 -16.99 24.92
N MET A 215 17.01 -17.02 23.68
CA MET A 215 15.88 -17.87 23.27
C MET A 215 16.18 -19.37 23.45
N VAL A 216 17.37 -19.81 23.04
CA VAL A 216 17.82 -21.21 23.18
C VAL A 216 17.95 -21.60 24.65
N SER A 217 18.54 -20.72 25.48
CA SER A 217 18.72 -20.97 26.92
C SER A 217 17.39 -21.08 27.67
N ASN A 218 16.35 -20.39 27.18
CA ASN A 218 14.99 -20.46 27.72
C ASN A 218 14.10 -21.52 27.04
N ASN A 219 14.68 -22.44 26.26
CA ASN A 219 13.96 -23.50 25.51
C ASN A 219 12.87 -23.00 24.57
N ILE A 220 12.94 -21.75 24.11
CA ILE A 220 12.00 -21.18 23.15
C ILE A 220 12.37 -21.70 21.77
N ARG A 221 11.54 -22.57 21.19
CA ARG A 221 11.71 -23.15 19.84
C ARG A 221 13.16 -23.57 19.54
N GLN A 222 13.78 -24.26 20.48
CA GLN A 222 15.21 -24.55 20.48
C GLN A 222 15.71 -25.20 19.18
N LYS A 223 14.88 -26.05 18.56
CA LYS A 223 15.18 -26.72 17.29
C LYS A 223 15.33 -25.74 16.11
N ASP A 224 14.63 -24.61 16.16
CA ASP A 224 14.67 -23.58 15.11
C ASP A 224 15.80 -22.57 15.39
N HIS A 225 15.95 -22.14 16.65
CA HIS A 225 16.90 -21.08 17.02
C HIS A 225 18.35 -21.59 17.18
N GLY A 226 18.55 -22.85 17.55
CA GLY A 226 19.88 -23.45 17.71
C GLY A 226 20.73 -23.40 16.44
N PRO A 227 20.21 -23.85 15.27
CA PRO A 227 20.91 -23.74 13.99
C PRO A 227 21.23 -22.30 13.60
N LEU A 228 20.28 -21.37 13.77
CA LEU A 228 20.48 -19.95 13.46
C LEU A 228 21.59 -19.32 14.30
N ARG A 229 21.62 -19.65 15.60
CA ARG A 229 22.68 -19.23 16.53
C ARG A 229 24.04 -19.71 16.08
N ALA A 230 24.14 -20.98 15.64
CA ALA A 230 25.38 -21.55 15.14
C ALA A 230 25.88 -20.81 13.89
N VAL A 231 24.98 -20.43 12.98
CA VAL A 231 25.32 -19.59 11.82
C VAL A 231 25.87 -18.25 12.28
N CYS A 232 25.20 -17.54 13.19
CA CYS A 232 25.69 -16.26 13.71
C CYS A 232 27.09 -16.41 14.34
N CYS A 233 27.34 -17.48 15.10
CA CYS A 233 28.67 -17.73 15.67
C CYS A 233 29.75 -18.05 14.63
N SER A 234 29.40 -18.61 13.48
CA SER A 234 30.36 -18.95 12.42
C SER A 234 30.77 -17.76 11.54
N LEU A 235 29.97 -16.69 11.55
CA LEU A 235 30.15 -15.50 10.71
C LEU A 235 30.81 -14.33 11.45
N ILE A 236 31.02 -14.46 12.76
CA ILE A 236 31.66 -13.48 13.66
C ILE A 236 33.05 -14.01 14.03
#